data_AF-A0A952GEP9-F1
#
_entry.id   AF-A0A952GEP9-F1
#
_cell.length_a   1.000
_cell.length_b   1.000
_cell.length_c   1.000
_cell.angle_alpha   90.00
_cell.angle_beta   90.00
_cell.angle_gamma   90.00
#
_symmetry.space_group_name_H-M   'P 1'
#
loop_
_entity.id
_entity.type
_entity.pdbx_description
1 polymer ?
#
loop_
_entity_poly.entity_id
_entity_poly.type
_entity_poly.pdbx_seq_one_letter_code
_entity_poly.pdbx_strand_id
1 'polypeptide(L)'
;MSPPAWKRQLAPAAVIAVAAFLAVLPLVLHGCSCGHDFDFHLVNWLEVHAQFQRGALHPQWAFTAAWGAGEPRFVFYPPLSWVIGGLLGFLMPYTAAPIVYTWLCLFLAGVACLRMVSAIGGDAVSSHRWIPAAIAVAYLANPYLLFTAYERTAYAELLAAAWMPLLLTALLRERPRWLEIAIPVTLLWLTNAPAAVLGCYGLLMLGMLRLVLWPRALRRETIAQFTLGTLFGLLFAALYIVPAVVDRKWVQAAMAIVEGVRPEDNFLFGHTTDPLHDAVLWQASRIAVVLFAVSLTLVLLLRRDKTA
;
A
#
# COMPACT_ATOMS: atom_id res chain seq x y z
N MET A 1 11.20 -35.49 7.59
CA MET A 1 11.60 -34.07 7.72
C MET A 1 10.44 -33.20 7.27
N SER A 2 9.97 -32.30 8.11
CA SER A 2 8.95 -31.31 7.72
C SER A 2 9.49 -30.42 6.60
N PRO A 3 8.71 -30.13 5.54
CA PRO A 3 9.15 -29.20 4.50
C PRO A 3 9.39 -27.82 5.11
N PRO A 4 10.41 -27.07 4.64
CA PRO A 4 10.72 -25.73 5.13
C PRO A 4 9.50 -24.81 5.04
N ALA A 5 9.39 -23.86 5.97
CA ALA A 5 8.20 -23.02 6.16
C ALA A 5 7.70 -22.33 4.87
N TRP A 6 8.60 -21.94 3.97
CA TRP A 6 8.23 -21.32 2.68
C TRP A 6 7.51 -22.30 1.73
N LYS A 7 7.89 -23.59 1.71
CA LYS A 7 7.19 -24.62 0.90
C LYS A 7 5.77 -24.87 1.39
N ARG A 8 5.52 -24.70 2.70
CA ARG A 8 4.18 -24.82 3.29
C ARG A 8 3.24 -23.70 2.88
N GLN A 9 3.78 -22.54 2.49
CA GLN A 9 3.02 -21.35 2.09
C GLN A 9 2.76 -21.26 0.58
N LEU A 10 3.38 -22.11 -0.25
CA LEU A 10 3.16 -22.09 -1.71
C LEU A 10 1.70 -22.37 -2.09
N ALA A 11 1.08 -23.39 -1.51
CA ALA A 11 -0.32 -23.72 -1.79
C ALA A 11 -1.29 -22.61 -1.31
N PRO A 12 -1.17 -22.06 -0.08
CA PRO A 12 -1.88 -20.85 0.34
C PRO A 12 -1.69 -19.66 -0.62
N ALA A 13 -0.46 -19.39 -1.06
CA ALA A 13 -0.19 -18.30 -1.99
C ALA A 13 -0.87 -18.52 -3.35
N ALA A 14 -0.92 -19.77 -3.85
CA ALA A 14 -1.65 -20.09 -5.07
C ALA A 14 -3.16 -19.81 -4.94
N VAL A 15 -3.76 -20.13 -3.79
CA VAL A 15 -5.17 -19.78 -3.52
C VAL A 15 -5.37 -18.27 -3.52
N ILE A 16 -4.45 -17.50 -2.94
CA ILE A 16 -4.49 -16.03 -2.97
C ILE A 16 -4.35 -15.50 -4.40
N ALA A 17 -3.49 -16.09 -5.23
CA ALA A 17 -3.35 -15.73 -6.64
C ALA A 17 -4.66 -15.94 -7.42
N VAL A 18 -5.35 -17.06 -7.19
CA VAL A 18 -6.68 -17.33 -7.78
C VAL A 18 -7.73 -16.36 -7.26
N ALA A 19 -7.76 -16.08 -5.95
CA ALA A 19 -8.71 -15.14 -5.37
C ALA A 19 -8.49 -13.71 -5.89
N ALA A 20 -7.23 -13.27 -6.00
CA ALA A 20 -6.87 -11.99 -6.63
C ALA A 20 -7.28 -11.95 -8.10
N PHE A 21 -7.17 -13.08 -8.83
CA PHE A 21 -7.63 -13.19 -10.21
C PHE A 21 -9.15 -13.04 -10.31
N LEU A 22 -9.91 -13.73 -9.45
CA LEU A 22 -11.36 -13.57 -9.36
C LEU A 22 -11.74 -12.12 -9.04
N ALA A 23 -10.98 -11.47 -8.15
CA ALA A 23 -11.20 -10.08 -7.78
C ALA A 23 -10.93 -9.08 -8.91
N VAL A 24 -10.15 -9.43 -9.95
CA VAL A 24 -9.96 -8.60 -11.15
C VAL A 24 -10.73 -9.09 -12.37
N LEU A 25 -11.48 -10.20 -12.25
CA LEU A 25 -12.23 -10.79 -13.35
C LEU A 25 -13.18 -9.79 -14.04
N PRO A 26 -13.90 -8.90 -13.34
CA PRO A 26 -14.69 -7.87 -14.00
C PRO A 26 -13.87 -6.99 -14.95
N LEU A 27 -12.62 -6.66 -14.59
CA LEU A 27 -11.73 -5.86 -15.43
C LEU A 27 -11.25 -6.64 -16.66
N VAL A 28 -11.07 -7.96 -16.53
CA VAL A 28 -10.75 -8.83 -17.67
C VAL A 28 -11.91 -8.89 -18.66
N LEU A 29 -13.15 -8.95 -18.17
CA LEU A 29 -14.35 -9.12 -19.00
C LEU A 29 -14.84 -7.80 -19.62
N HIS A 30 -14.68 -6.68 -18.91
CA HIS A 30 -15.28 -5.39 -19.30
C HIS A 30 -14.24 -4.31 -19.61
N GLY A 31 -12.94 -4.60 -19.44
CA GLY A 31 -11.86 -3.64 -19.62
C GLY A 31 -11.46 -2.94 -18.32
N CYS A 32 -10.42 -2.11 -18.39
CA CYS A 32 -9.92 -1.37 -17.25
C CYS A 32 -10.95 -0.37 -16.73
N SER A 33 -10.97 -0.16 -15.42
CA SER A 33 -11.76 0.92 -14.83
C SER A 33 -11.16 2.29 -15.21
N CYS A 34 -12.00 3.24 -15.60
CA CYS A 34 -11.63 4.65 -15.82
C CYS A 34 -11.68 5.43 -14.50
N GLY A 35 -11.06 4.89 -13.45
CA GLY A 35 -11.02 5.56 -12.15
C GLY A 35 -10.21 6.86 -12.17
N HIS A 36 -10.37 7.65 -11.11
CA HIS A 36 -9.85 9.02 -11.03
C HIS A 36 -8.37 9.20 -11.39
N ASP A 37 -7.50 8.27 -10.97
CA ASP A 37 -6.05 8.37 -11.18
C ASP A 37 -5.55 7.52 -12.36
N PHE A 38 -6.45 6.90 -13.14
CA PHE A 38 -6.10 5.94 -14.19
C PHE A 38 -5.16 6.56 -15.23
N ASP A 39 -5.58 7.68 -15.83
CA ASP A 39 -4.82 8.33 -16.89
C ASP A 39 -3.45 8.83 -16.40
N PHE A 40 -3.41 9.38 -15.18
CA PHE A 40 -2.17 9.85 -14.57
C PHE A 40 -1.13 8.71 -14.48
N HIS A 41 -1.56 7.55 -14.00
CA HIS A 41 -0.69 6.39 -13.89
C HIS A 41 -0.33 5.76 -15.24
N LEU A 42 -1.31 5.61 -16.15
CA LEU A 42 -1.08 5.01 -17.46
C LEU A 42 -0.08 5.82 -18.28
N VAL A 43 -0.21 7.16 -18.30
CA VAL A 43 0.74 8.05 -18.98
C VAL A 43 2.15 7.90 -18.39
N ASN A 44 2.29 7.79 -17.07
CA ASN A 44 3.58 7.54 -16.43
C ASN A 44 4.21 6.23 -16.91
N TRP A 45 3.42 5.18 -17.02
CA TRP A 45 3.92 3.88 -17.45
C TRP A 45 4.36 3.88 -18.92
N LEU A 46 3.59 4.52 -19.79
CA LEU A 46 3.92 4.69 -21.22
C LEU A 46 5.21 5.49 -21.40
N GLU A 47 5.34 6.60 -20.68
CA GLU A 47 6.50 7.49 -20.69
C GLU A 47 7.78 6.76 -20.23
N VAL A 48 7.70 6.07 -19.09
CA VAL A 48 8.83 5.30 -18.53
C VAL A 48 9.21 4.15 -19.44
N HIS A 49 8.24 3.42 -19.98
CA HIS A 49 8.51 2.33 -20.93
C HIS A 49 9.23 2.84 -22.17
N ALA A 50 8.78 3.96 -22.75
CA ALA A 50 9.41 4.58 -23.91
C ALA A 50 10.83 5.08 -23.60
N GLN A 51 11.11 5.54 -22.38
CA GLN A 51 12.45 5.92 -21.93
C GLN A 51 13.35 4.70 -21.75
N PHE A 52 12.86 3.62 -21.14
CA PHE A 52 13.60 2.36 -20.99
C PHE A 52 13.96 1.74 -22.35
N GLN A 53 13.04 1.76 -23.32
CA GLN A 53 13.31 1.31 -24.69
C GLN A 53 14.47 2.07 -25.36
N ARG A 54 14.72 3.32 -24.96
CA ARG A 54 15.81 4.16 -25.47
C ARG A 54 17.08 4.13 -24.59
N GLY A 55 17.13 3.23 -23.60
CA GLY A 55 18.27 3.07 -22.71
C GLY A 55 18.35 4.06 -21.55
N ALA A 56 17.33 4.91 -21.35
CA ALA A 56 17.27 5.84 -20.22
C ALA A 56 16.72 5.13 -18.97
N LEU A 57 17.61 4.48 -18.22
CA LEU A 57 17.25 3.66 -17.05
C LEU A 57 16.89 4.45 -15.77
N HIS A 58 17.09 5.77 -15.79
CA HIS A 58 16.77 6.65 -14.66
C HIS A 58 15.90 7.83 -15.13
N PRO A 59 14.60 7.60 -15.38
CA PRO A 59 13.66 8.66 -15.74
C PRO A 59 13.60 9.74 -14.65
N GLN A 60 13.75 10.99 -15.06
CA GLN A 60 13.58 12.17 -14.18
C GLN A 60 12.52 13.14 -14.72
N TRP A 61 12.32 13.13 -16.02
CA TRP A 61 11.43 14.05 -16.73
C TRP A 61 10.31 13.28 -17.42
N ALA A 62 9.08 13.79 -17.33
CA ALA A 62 7.96 13.34 -18.13
C ALA A 62 7.81 14.29 -19.33
N PHE A 63 8.12 13.83 -20.53
CA PHE A 63 8.19 14.70 -21.72
C PHE A 63 6.80 15.08 -22.25
N THR A 64 5.81 14.20 -22.09
CA THR A 64 4.46 14.40 -22.65
C THR A 64 3.53 15.22 -21.75
N ALA A 65 3.92 15.52 -20.51
CA ALA A 65 3.12 16.32 -19.58
C ALA A 65 2.94 17.78 -20.08
N ALA A 66 1.91 18.46 -19.56
CA ALA A 66 1.63 19.87 -19.85
C ALA A 66 1.65 20.22 -21.35
N TRP A 67 0.90 19.45 -22.17
CA TRP A 67 0.86 19.62 -23.63
C TRP A 67 2.24 19.58 -24.32
N GLY A 68 3.15 18.76 -23.79
CA GLY A 68 4.50 18.59 -24.33
C GLY A 68 5.55 19.58 -23.79
N ALA A 69 5.18 20.49 -22.89
CA ALA A 69 6.16 21.29 -22.14
C ALA A 69 7.00 20.43 -21.18
N GLY A 70 6.41 19.33 -20.72
CA GLY A 70 7.00 18.37 -19.80
C GLY A 70 7.11 18.87 -18.37
N GLU A 71 7.48 17.97 -17.46
CA GLU A 71 7.67 18.29 -16.05
C GLU A 71 8.63 17.31 -15.35
N PRO A 72 9.27 17.69 -14.22
CA PRO A 72 10.20 16.82 -13.48
C PRO A 72 9.49 15.75 -12.62
N ARG A 73 8.44 15.12 -13.15
CA ARG A 73 7.52 14.22 -12.40
C ARG A 73 8.25 13.11 -11.65
N PHE A 74 9.19 12.44 -12.32
CA PHE A 74 9.84 11.24 -11.78
C PHE A 74 10.87 11.54 -10.69
N VAL A 75 11.20 12.82 -10.46
CA VAL A 75 11.95 13.26 -9.28
C VAL A 75 11.05 13.29 -8.04
N PHE A 76 9.79 13.72 -8.19
CA PHE A 76 8.87 13.96 -7.07
C PHE A 76 7.87 12.82 -6.84
N TYR A 77 7.64 11.96 -7.81
CA TYR A 77 6.71 10.84 -7.70
C TYR A 77 7.46 9.52 -7.45
N PRO A 78 7.14 8.76 -6.38
CA PRO A 78 7.89 7.58 -5.99
C PRO A 78 8.02 6.51 -7.09
N PRO A 79 9.21 5.86 -7.22
CA PRO A 79 9.54 5.10 -8.41
C PRO A 79 8.80 3.79 -8.61
N LEU A 80 8.49 3.06 -7.54
CA LEU A 80 8.18 1.64 -7.64
C LEU A 80 6.93 1.37 -8.48
N SER A 81 5.90 2.20 -8.34
CA SER A 81 4.65 2.04 -9.09
C SER A 81 4.84 2.25 -10.60
N TRP A 82 5.52 3.33 -11.00
CA TRP A 82 5.71 3.61 -12.43
C TRP A 82 6.81 2.76 -13.06
N VAL A 83 7.82 2.32 -12.30
CA VAL A 83 8.80 1.34 -12.79
C VAL A 83 8.10 0.02 -13.11
N ILE A 84 7.29 -0.52 -12.20
CA ILE A 84 6.58 -1.78 -12.42
C ILE A 84 5.65 -1.66 -13.63
N GLY A 85 4.85 -0.59 -13.71
CA GLY A 85 3.93 -0.38 -14.84
C GLY A 85 4.64 -0.19 -16.18
N GLY A 86 5.78 0.53 -16.19
CA GLY A 86 6.62 0.65 -17.38
C GLY A 86 7.23 -0.68 -17.81
N LEU A 87 7.68 -1.51 -16.86
CA LEU A 87 8.23 -2.84 -17.13
C LEU A 87 7.18 -3.82 -17.68
N LEU A 88 5.92 -3.72 -17.23
CA LEU A 88 4.83 -4.52 -17.78
C LEU A 88 4.63 -4.26 -19.28
N GLY A 89 4.93 -3.05 -19.77
CA GLY A 89 4.87 -2.71 -21.19
C GLY A 89 5.79 -3.55 -22.10
N PHE A 90 6.86 -4.13 -21.56
CA PHE A 90 7.71 -5.08 -22.30
C PHE A 90 7.11 -6.49 -22.38
N LEU A 91 6.17 -6.83 -21.50
CA LEU A 91 5.61 -8.17 -21.37
C LEU A 91 4.23 -8.29 -22.02
N MET A 92 3.48 -7.19 -22.12
CA MET A 92 2.09 -7.19 -22.57
C MET A 92 1.65 -5.82 -23.10
N PRO A 93 0.57 -5.75 -23.90
CA PRO A 93 -0.04 -4.49 -24.29
C PRO A 93 -0.67 -3.75 -23.08
N TYR A 94 -0.79 -2.43 -23.19
CA TYR A 94 -1.40 -1.59 -22.15
C TYR A 94 -2.91 -1.75 -22.00
N THR A 95 -3.56 -2.52 -22.88
CA THR A 95 -4.94 -2.99 -22.64
C THR A 95 -5.01 -4.04 -21.53
N ALA A 96 -3.90 -4.75 -21.25
CA ALA A 96 -3.79 -5.77 -20.21
C ALA A 96 -2.96 -5.33 -19.00
N ALA A 97 -1.97 -4.46 -19.19
CA ALA A 97 -1.03 -4.05 -18.14
C ALA A 97 -1.71 -3.52 -16.86
N PRO A 98 -2.74 -2.64 -16.91
CA PRO A 98 -3.40 -2.16 -15.70
C PRO A 98 -4.15 -3.25 -14.95
N ILE A 99 -4.74 -4.22 -15.66
CA ILE A 99 -5.43 -5.38 -15.07
C ILE A 99 -4.43 -6.27 -14.32
N VAL A 100 -3.30 -6.57 -14.97
CA VAL A 100 -2.24 -7.38 -14.36
C VAL A 100 -1.58 -6.64 -13.20
N TYR A 101 -1.42 -5.32 -13.29
CA TYR A 101 -0.92 -4.50 -12.20
C TYR A 101 -1.88 -4.55 -10.99
N THR A 102 -3.19 -4.39 -11.19
CA THR A 102 -4.19 -4.53 -10.12
C THR A 102 -4.11 -5.91 -9.49
N TRP A 103 -4.06 -6.97 -10.31
CA TRP A 103 -3.93 -8.34 -9.83
C TRP A 103 -2.67 -8.52 -8.97
N LEU A 104 -1.53 -7.99 -9.44
CA LEU A 104 -0.26 -8.04 -8.72
C LEU A 104 -0.37 -7.36 -7.36
N CYS A 105 -0.97 -6.17 -7.29
CA CYS A 105 -1.15 -5.46 -6.02
C CYS A 105 -2.02 -6.25 -5.04
N LEU A 106 -3.16 -6.78 -5.51
CA LEU A 106 -4.06 -7.59 -4.69
C LEU A 106 -3.37 -8.88 -4.22
N PHE A 107 -2.65 -9.56 -5.12
CA PHE A 107 -1.88 -10.75 -4.80
C PHE A 107 -0.83 -10.46 -3.71
N LEU A 108 -0.04 -9.39 -3.86
CA LEU A 108 0.96 -8.98 -2.90
C LEU A 108 0.34 -8.58 -1.55
N ALA A 109 -0.80 -7.89 -1.56
CA ALA A 109 -1.55 -7.53 -0.36
C ALA A 109 -2.04 -8.78 0.39
N GLY A 110 -2.57 -9.77 -0.34
CA GLY A 110 -2.95 -11.06 0.22
C GLY A 110 -1.75 -11.84 0.79
N VAL A 111 -0.63 -11.91 0.06
CA VAL A 111 0.60 -12.58 0.54
C VAL A 111 1.16 -11.88 1.78
N ALA A 112 1.15 -10.55 1.83
CA ALA A 112 1.56 -9.79 3.00
C ALA A 112 0.66 -10.07 4.21
N CYS A 113 -0.66 -10.11 4.01
CA CYS A 113 -1.63 -10.49 5.03
C CYS A 113 -1.43 -11.93 5.51
N LEU A 114 -1.24 -12.88 4.59
CA LEU A 114 -0.93 -14.28 4.90
C LEU A 114 0.31 -14.39 5.79
N ARG A 115 1.39 -13.66 5.45
CA ARG A 115 2.62 -13.63 6.24
C ARG A 115 2.39 -13.01 7.62
N MET A 116 1.64 -11.91 7.70
CA MET A 116 1.28 -11.28 8.96
C MET A 116 0.54 -12.25 9.86
N VAL A 117 -0.59 -12.80 9.41
CA VAL A 117 -1.44 -13.71 10.19
C VAL A 117 -0.68 -14.96 10.60
N SER A 118 0.12 -15.54 9.69
CA SER A 118 0.96 -16.70 10.01
C SER A 118 2.01 -16.39 11.08
N ALA A 119 2.48 -15.15 11.15
CA ALA A 119 3.51 -14.73 12.09
C ALA A 119 2.97 -14.34 13.47
N ILE A 120 1.74 -13.83 13.57
CA ILE A 120 1.18 -13.25 14.80
C ILE A 120 -0.02 -14.03 15.35
N GLY A 121 -0.60 -14.96 14.59
CA GLY A 121 -1.85 -15.65 14.95
C GLY A 121 -1.74 -16.69 16.08
N GLY A 122 -0.53 -16.98 16.58
CA GLY A 122 -0.28 -18.03 17.56
C GLY A 122 -0.51 -19.44 17.02
N ASP A 123 -0.18 -20.47 17.82
CA ASP A 123 -0.10 -21.86 17.37
C ASP A 123 -1.42 -22.40 16.80
N ALA A 124 -2.57 -22.01 17.36
CA ALA A 124 -3.87 -22.46 16.89
C ALA A 124 -4.16 -22.03 15.43
N VAL A 125 -3.76 -20.81 15.07
CA VAL A 125 -3.97 -20.25 13.73
C VAL A 125 -2.84 -20.66 12.79
N SER A 126 -1.58 -20.63 13.25
CA SER A 126 -0.41 -20.90 12.41
C SER A 126 -0.18 -22.39 12.12
N SER A 127 -0.69 -23.30 12.96
CA SER A 127 -0.62 -24.75 12.74
C SER A 127 -1.45 -25.20 11.53
N HIS A 128 -2.52 -24.49 11.21
CA HIS A 128 -3.42 -24.79 10.10
C HIS A 128 -3.19 -23.81 8.95
N ARG A 129 -2.36 -24.18 7.96
CA ARG A 129 -2.00 -23.33 6.82
C ARG A 129 -3.19 -22.70 6.05
N TRP A 130 -4.39 -23.26 6.18
CA TRP A 130 -5.61 -22.79 5.51
C TRP A 130 -6.33 -21.67 6.27
N ILE A 131 -6.17 -21.55 7.59
CA ILE A 131 -6.79 -20.46 8.37
C ILE A 131 -6.18 -19.10 7.99
N PRO A 132 -4.83 -18.93 8.00
CA PRO A 132 -4.22 -17.70 7.51
C PRO A 132 -4.54 -17.40 6.05
N ALA A 133 -4.67 -18.45 5.21
CA ALA A 133 -5.04 -18.30 3.80
C ALA A 133 -6.46 -17.75 3.64
N ALA A 134 -7.44 -18.28 4.39
CA ALA A 134 -8.81 -17.81 4.38
C ALA A 134 -8.92 -16.35 4.83
N ILE A 135 -8.18 -15.96 5.88
CA ILE A 135 -8.12 -14.56 6.34
C ILE A 135 -7.48 -13.66 5.28
N ALA A 136 -6.41 -14.10 4.63
CA ALA A 136 -5.77 -13.36 3.56
C ALA A 136 -6.69 -13.19 2.34
N VAL A 137 -7.48 -14.20 1.99
CA VAL A 137 -8.51 -14.12 0.93
C VAL A 137 -9.62 -13.15 1.33
N ALA A 138 -10.11 -13.21 2.57
CA ALA A 138 -11.10 -12.27 3.08
C ALA A 138 -10.57 -10.83 3.09
N TYR A 139 -9.27 -10.63 3.33
CA TYR A 139 -8.62 -9.32 3.25
C TYR A 139 -8.64 -8.74 1.82
N LEU A 140 -8.63 -9.57 0.77
CA LEU A 140 -8.79 -9.08 -0.61
C LEU A 140 -10.17 -8.47 -0.85
N ALA A 141 -11.18 -8.86 -0.08
CA ALA A 141 -12.52 -8.28 -0.12
C ALA A 141 -12.64 -7.00 0.74
N ASN A 142 -11.53 -6.45 1.24
CA ASN A 142 -11.54 -5.18 1.96
C ASN A 142 -12.13 -4.08 1.06
N PRO A 143 -13.25 -3.44 1.46
CA PRO A 143 -13.94 -2.46 0.62
C PRO A 143 -13.06 -1.27 0.25
N TYR A 144 -12.11 -0.87 1.09
CA TYR A 144 -11.20 0.23 0.76
C TYR A 144 -10.13 -0.18 -0.27
N LEU A 145 -9.64 -1.42 -0.19
CA LEU A 145 -8.71 -1.96 -1.18
C LEU A 145 -9.38 -2.06 -2.56
N LEU A 146 -10.63 -2.53 -2.60
CA LEU A 146 -11.42 -2.61 -3.83
C LEU A 146 -11.80 -1.22 -4.35
N PHE A 147 -12.19 -0.29 -3.48
CA PHE A 147 -12.43 1.11 -3.85
C PHE A 147 -11.20 1.76 -4.49
N THR A 148 -10.01 1.51 -3.95
CA THR A 148 -8.75 2.00 -4.52
C THR A 148 -8.46 1.39 -5.89
N ALA A 149 -8.79 0.10 -6.08
CA ALA A 149 -8.58 -0.62 -7.33
C ALA A 149 -9.57 -0.26 -8.44
N TYR A 150 -10.84 -0.03 -8.09
CA TYR A 150 -11.94 0.16 -9.05
C TYR A 150 -12.33 1.62 -9.24
N GLU A 151 -12.66 2.32 -8.16
CA GLU A 151 -13.17 3.69 -8.25
C GLU A 151 -12.04 4.69 -8.48
N ARG A 152 -10.95 4.54 -7.72
CA ARG A 152 -9.85 5.50 -7.77
C ARG A 152 -8.78 5.18 -8.78
N THR A 153 -8.57 3.89 -9.06
CA THR A 153 -7.42 3.38 -9.83
C THR A 153 -6.09 4.01 -9.39
N ALA A 154 -5.97 4.30 -8.09
CA ALA A 154 -4.80 4.91 -7.48
C ALA A 154 -3.70 3.85 -7.31
N TYR A 155 -3.08 3.45 -8.41
CA TYR A 155 -2.19 2.28 -8.50
C TYR A 155 -0.99 2.34 -7.55
N ALA A 156 -0.46 3.52 -7.28
CA ALA A 156 0.58 3.68 -6.27
C ALA A 156 0.05 3.43 -4.86
N GLU A 157 -1.13 3.98 -4.54
CA GLU A 157 -1.76 3.77 -3.23
C GLU A 157 -2.16 2.31 -3.03
N LEU A 158 -2.69 1.66 -4.07
CA LEU A 158 -3.04 0.24 -4.06
C LEU A 158 -1.82 -0.65 -3.80
N LEU A 159 -0.67 -0.34 -4.44
CA LEU A 159 0.58 -1.06 -4.19
C LEU A 159 1.11 -0.78 -2.78
N ALA A 160 0.99 0.46 -2.28
CA ALA A 160 1.41 0.81 -0.93
C ALA A 160 0.58 0.08 0.14
N ALA A 161 -0.72 -0.10 -0.09
CA ALA A 161 -1.60 -0.88 0.78
C ALA A 161 -1.15 -2.35 0.91
N ALA A 162 -0.45 -2.90 -0.08
CA ALA A 162 0.13 -4.25 0.00
C ALA A 162 1.24 -4.36 1.05
N TRP A 163 1.90 -3.25 1.41
CA TRP A 163 3.01 -3.22 2.36
C TRP A 163 2.55 -3.01 3.81
N MET A 164 1.34 -2.48 4.03
CA MET A 164 0.80 -2.18 5.36
C MET A 164 0.74 -3.40 6.31
N PRO A 165 0.32 -4.61 5.87
CA PRO A 165 0.35 -5.79 6.74
C PRO A 165 1.75 -6.17 7.22
N LEU A 166 2.79 -5.90 6.41
CA LEU A 166 4.18 -6.16 6.81
C LEU A 166 4.61 -5.22 7.93
N LEU A 167 4.24 -3.94 7.85
CA LEU A 167 4.51 -2.95 8.89
C LEU A 167 3.78 -3.31 10.20
N LEU A 168 2.52 -3.73 10.11
CA LEU A 168 1.74 -4.22 11.25
C LEU A 168 2.33 -5.49 11.86
N THR A 169 2.91 -6.38 11.05
CA THR A 169 3.61 -7.57 11.55
C THR A 169 4.74 -7.19 12.50
N ALA A 170 5.56 -6.20 12.13
CA ALA A 170 6.64 -5.71 12.98
C ALA A 170 6.10 -5.06 14.27
N LEU A 171 5.02 -4.29 14.18
CA LEU A 171 4.36 -3.68 15.32
C LEU A 171 3.82 -4.70 16.33
N LEU A 172 3.27 -5.81 15.86
CA LEU A 172 2.58 -6.79 16.70
C LEU A 172 3.47 -7.94 17.20
N ARG A 173 4.63 -8.17 16.58
CA ARG A 173 5.58 -9.22 17.01
C ARG A 173 6.25 -8.86 18.33
N GLU A 174 6.34 -9.79 19.27
CA GLU A 174 6.95 -9.58 20.60
C GLU A 174 8.36 -9.00 20.56
N ARG A 175 9.21 -9.51 19.66
CA ARG A 175 10.58 -9.00 19.41
C ARG A 175 10.71 -8.61 17.94
N PRO A 176 10.53 -7.34 17.61
CA PRO A 176 10.59 -6.84 16.25
C PRO A 176 12.04 -6.80 15.80
N ARG A 177 12.31 -7.07 14.53
CA ARG A 177 13.65 -6.89 13.95
C ARG A 177 13.65 -5.64 13.09
N TRP A 178 14.72 -4.85 13.14
CA TRP A 178 14.84 -3.60 12.40
C TRP A 178 14.55 -3.77 10.89
N LEU A 179 14.96 -4.88 10.28
CA LEU A 179 14.65 -5.19 8.87
C LEU A 179 13.15 -5.31 8.57
N GLU A 180 12.37 -5.80 9.54
CA GLU A 180 10.91 -5.96 9.39
C GLU A 180 10.18 -4.62 9.41
N ILE A 181 10.86 -3.57 9.84
CA ILE A 181 10.40 -2.18 9.82
C ILE A 181 11.00 -1.47 8.61
N ALA A 182 12.31 -1.60 8.40
CA ALA A 182 13.05 -0.93 7.33
C ALA A 182 12.51 -1.29 5.95
N ILE A 183 12.22 -2.57 5.69
CA ILE A 183 11.72 -3.02 4.39
C ILE A 183 10.36 -2.35 4.05
N PRO A 184 9.29 -2.50 4.85
CA PRO A 184 8.03 -1.84 4.54
C PRO A 184 8.13 -0.31 4.54
N VAL A 185 8.92 0.32 5.41
CA VAL A 185 9.16 1.78 5.36
C VAL A 185 9.78 2.19 4.02
N THR A 186 10.80 1.45 3.56
CA THR A 186 11.43 1.68 2.25
C THR A 186 10.43 1.54 1.13
N LEU A 187 9.69 0.42 1.12
CA LEU A 187 8.71 0.11 0.07
C LEU A 187 7.60 1.17 0.02
N LEU A 188 7.10 1.62 1.16
CA LEU A 188 6.10 2.70 1.21
C LEU A 188 6.65 3.99 0.59
N TRP A 189 7.83 4.45 1.02
CA TRP A 189 8.44 5.68 0.48
C TRP A 189 8.75 5.58 -1.01
N LEU A 190 9.13 4.40 -1.51
CA LEU A 190 9.37 4.17 -2.93
C LEU A 190 8.07 3.96 -3.73
N THR A 191 6.91 3.80 -3.08
CA THR A 191 5.65 3.49 -3.76
C THR A 191 4.69 4.69 -3.77
N ASN A 192 4.42 5.29 -2.61
CA ASN A 192 3.43 6.35 -2.46
C ASN A 192 3.79 7.20 -1.24
N ALA A 193 4.15 8.48 -1.46
CA ALA A 193 4.62 9.35 -0.39
C ALA A 193 3.56 9.64 0.69
N PRO A 194 2.28 9.95 0.35
CA PRO A 194 1.22 10.06 1.36
C PRO A 194 1.08 8.82 2.25
N ALA A 195 1.02 7.63 1.65
CA ALA A 195 0.93 6.37 2.37
C ALA A 195 2.18 6.11 3.24
N ALA A 196 3.36 6.53 2.78
CA ALA A 196 4.59 6.45 3.57
C ALA A 196 4.57 7.34 4.80
N VAL A 197 4.10 8.58 4.66
CA VAL A 197 3.92 9.51 5.78
C VAL A 197 2.90 8.95 6.78
N LEU A 198 1.74 8.49 6.31
CA LEU A 198 0.72 7.85 7.15
C LEU A 198 1.26 6.59 7.84
N GLY A 199 2.01 5.76 7.13
CA GLY A 199 2.66 4.57 7.68
C GLY A 199 3.69 4.91 8.76
N CYS A 200 4.50 5.94 8.55
CA CYS A 200 5.50 6.39 9.54
C CYS A 200 4.84 6.98 10.79
N TYR A 201 3.79 7.80 10.64
CA TYR A 201 3.04 8.31 11.79
C TYR A 201 2.28 7.20 12.52
N GLY A 202 1.69 6.25 11.79
CA GLY A 202 1.08 5.06 12.37
C GLY A 202 2.09 4.21 13.15
N LEU A 203 3.28 4.00 12.59
CA LEU A 203 4.39 3.29 13.25
C LEU A 203 4.80 4.00 14.54
N LEU A 204 4.94 5.33 14.52
CA LEU A 204 5.27 6.13 15.70
C LEU A 204 4.17 5.99 16.77
N MET A 205 2.91 6.23 16.41
CA MET A 205 1.78 6.20 17.33
C MET A 205 1.58 4.81 17.96
N LEU A 206 1.53 3.76 17.13
CA LEU A 206 1.35 2.39 17.61
C LEU A 206 2.60 1.87 18.32
N GLY A 207 3.79 2.31 17.91
CA GLY A 207 5.05 2.03 18.60
C GLY A 207 5.07 2.64 20.01
N MET A 208 4.64 3.90 20.17
CA MET A 208 4.50 4.54 21.47
C MET A 208 3.47 3.82 22.35
N LEU A 209 2.30 3.51 21.81
CA LEU A 209 1.27 2.74 22.52
C LEU A 209 1.83 1.39 22.99
N ARG A 210 2.56 0.70 22.12
CA ARG A 210 3.23 -0.56 22.47
C ARG A 210 4.22 -0.38 23.62
N LEU A 211 5.03 0.68 23.64
CA LEU A 211 5.96 0.92 24.76
C LEU A 211 5.24 1.10 26.10
N VAL A 212 4.02 1.64 26.09
CA VAL A 212 3.18 1.76 27.29
C VAL A 212 2.68 0.39 27.74
N LEU A 213 2.15 -0.41 26.81
CA LEU A 213 1.43 -1.66 27.09
C LEU A 213 2.35 -2.89 27.29
N TRP A 214 3.54 -2.91 26.70
CA TRP A 214 4.42 -4.09 26.70
C TRP A 214 5.38 -4.14 27.92
N PRO A 215 5.85 -5.35 28.31
CA PRO A 215 6.84 -5.53 29.38
C PRO A 215 8.04 -4.57 29.32
N ARG A 216 8.35 -3.96 30.46
CA ARG A 216 9.47 -3.01 30.61
C ARG A 216 10.82 -3.58 30.15
N ALA A 217 11.03 -4.89 30.35
CA ALA A 217 12.25 -5.59 29.96
C ALA A 217 12.54 -5.53 28.45
N LEU A 218 11.51 -5.42 27.60
CA LEU A 218 11.67 -5.40 26.14
C LEU A 218 11.70 -3.98 25.55
N ARG A 219 11.52 -2.93 26.36
CA ARG A 219 11.39 -1.55 25.86
C ARG A 219 12.65 -1.05 25.18
N ARG A 220 13.83 -1.25 25.78
CA ARG A 220 15.11 -0.79 25.22
C ARG A 220 15.38 -1.43 23.86
N GLU A 221 15.19 -2.74 23.76
CA GLU A 221 15.33 -3.47 22.50
C GLU A 221 14.32 -2.98 21.48
N THR A 222 13.05 -2.84 21.86
CA THR A 222 11.99 -2.37 20.95
C THR A 222 12.29 -0.97 20.41
N ILE A 223 12.70 -0.03 21.28
CA ILE A 223 13.12 1.31 20.86
C ILE A 223 14.28 1.22 19.88
N ALA A 224 15.33 0.47 20.20
CA ALA A 224 16.48 0.32 19.31
C ALA A 224 16.09 -0.26 17.94
N GLN A 225 15.26 -1.31 17.90
CA GLN A 225 14.84 -1.96 16.66
C GLN A 225 13.93 -1.04 15.81
N PHE A 226 13.04 -0.28 16.45
CA PHE A 226 12.20 0.71 15.76
C PHE A 226 13.05 1.86 15.22
N THR A 227 13.94 2.44 16.03
CA THR A 227 14.83 3.51 15.59
C THR A 227 15.73 3.05 14.45
N LEU A 228 16.41 1.91 14.58
CA LEU A 228 17.23 1.36 13.49
C LEU A 228 16.38 1.06 12.25
N GLY A 229 15.21 0.46 12.42
CA GLY A 229 14.30 0.13 11.33
C GLY A 229 13.86 1.36 10.55
N THR A 230 13.43 2.41 11.23
CA THR A 230 13.03 3.67 10.60
C THR A 230 14.22 4.35 9.92
N LEU A 231 15.37 4.44 10.59
CA LEU A 231 16.58 5.07 10.02
C LEU A 231 17.05 4.35 8.76
N PHE A 232 17.18 3.02 8.81
CA PHE A 232 17.58 2.24 7.63
C PHE A 232 16.51 2.24 6.54
N GLY A 233 15.23 2.25 6.90
CA GLY A 233 14.14 2.38 5.93
C GLY A 233 14.20 3.68 5.14
N LEU A 234 14.42 4.81 5.83
CA LEU A 234 14.63 6.11 5.20
C LEU A 234 15.94 6.16 4.40
N LEU A 235 17.02 5.56 4.93
CA LEU A 235 18.31 5.49 4.24
C LEU A 235 18.20 4.73 2.92
N PHE A 236 17.51 3.59 2.88
CA PHE A 236 17.31 2.82 1.64
C PHE A 236 16.40 3.55 0.65
N ALA A 237 15.44 4.34 1.14
CA ALA A 237 14.61 5.21 0.30
C ALA A 237 15.28 6.54 -0.07
N ALA A 238 16.50 6.82 0.41
CA ALA A 238 17.16 8.12 0.24
C ALA A 238 17.39 8.50 -1.23
N LEU A 239 17.56 7.52 -2.12
CA LEU A 239 17.69 7.75 -3.56
C LEU A 239 16.49 8.47 -4.17
N TYR A 240 15.31 8.32 -3.57
CA TYR A 240 14.10 9.05 -3.95
C TYR A 240 13.88 10.28 -3.06
N ILE A 241 13.94 10.10 -1.73
CA ILE A 241 13.59 11.16 -0.78
C ILE A 241 14.51 12.37 -0.90
N VAL A 242 15.83 12.15 -1.03
CA VAL A 242 16.80 13.25 -1.01
C VAL A 242 16.63 14.17 -2.23
N PRO A 243 16.59 13.68 -3.48
CA PRO A 243 16.32 14.53 -4.64
C PRO A 243 14.97 15.25 -4.54
N ALA A 244 13.90 14.53 -4.17
CA ALA A 244 12.56 15.12 -4.05
C ALA A 244 12.51 16.27 -3.02
N VAL A 245 13.26 16.18 -1.92
CA VAL A 245 13.34 17.24 -0.90
C VAL A 245 14.21 18.40 -1.35
N VAL A 246 15.38 18.13 -1.92
CA VAL A 246 16.34 19.17 -2.38
C VAL A 246 15.74 20.00 -3.51
N ASP A 247 15.07 19.34 -4.45
CA ASP A 247 14.51 19.98 -5.63
C ASP A 247 13.10 20.54 -5.40
N ARG A 248 12.49 20.31 -4.22
CA ARG A 248 11.14 20.81 -3.89
C ARG A 248 11.00 22.32 -4.07
N LYS A 249 12.08 23.07 -3.90
CA LYS A 249 12.13 24.53 -4.09
C LYS A 249 11.83 24.99 -5.52
N TRP A 250 11.95 24.08 -6.49
CA TRP A 250 11.71 24.36 -7.91
C TRP A 250 10.27 24.06 -8.36
N VAL A 251 9.44 23.52 -7.47
CA VAL A 251 8.06 23.15 -7.79
C VAL A 251 7.06 23.83 -6.87
N GLN A 252 5.83 24.01 -7.36
CA GLN A 252 4.74 24.59 -6.60
C GLN A 252 4.06 23.53 -5.72
N ALA A 253 4.76 23.04 -4.69
CA ALA A 253 4.21 22.05 -3.76
C ALA A 253 2.92 22.53 -3.06
N ALA A 254 2.71 23.85 -2.95
CA ALA A 254 1.49 24.44 -2.41
C ALA A 254 0.24 24.15 -3.26
N MET A 255 0.40 23.77 -4.54
CA MET A 255 -0.72 23.35 -5.39
C MET A 255 -1.44 22.10 -4.87
N ALA A 256 -0.78 21.31 -4.01
CA ALA A 256 -1.38 20.13 -3.39
C ALA A 256 -2.37 20.46 -2.24
N ILE A 257 -2.50 21.74 -1.86
CA ILE A 257 -3.36 22.21 -0.75
C ILE A 257 -4.15 23.47 -1.14
N VAL A 258 -4.49 23.59 -2.42
CA VAL A 258 -5.40 24.65 -2.89
C VAL A 258 -6.83 24.37 -2.45
N GLU A 259 -7.68 25.39 -2.53
CA GLU A 259 -9.11 25.27 -2.21
C GLU A 259 -9.77 24.14 -2.99
N GLY A 260 -10.59 23.31 -2.31
CA GLY A 260 -11.24 22.13 -2.88
C GLY A 260 -10.42 20.84 -2.76
N VAL A 261 -9.13 20.92 -2.40
CA VAL A 261 -8.27 19.76 -2.13
C VAL A 261 -7.48 19.91 -0.82
N ARG A 262 -7.92 20.80 0.08
CA ARG A 262 -7.24 20.99 1.36
C ARG A 262 -7.49 19.80 2.29
N PRO A 263 -6.61 19.54 3.27
CA PRO A 263 -6.85 18.48 4.25
C PRO A 263 -8.20 18.61 4.95
N GLU A 264 -8.63 19.82 5.28
CA GLU A 264 -9.93 20.11 5.91
C GLU A 264 -11.14 19.78 5.02
N ASP A 265 -10.99 19.82 3.70
CA ASP A 265 -12.02 19.47 2.73
C ASP A 265 -12.25 17.95 2.68
N ASN A 266 -11.28 17.17 3.17
CA ASN A 266 -11.25 15.70 3.05
C ASN A 266 -11.57 14.96 4.37
N PHE A 267 -12.18 15.64 5.35
CA PHE A 267 -12.69 14.97 6.55
C PHE A 267 -13.88 14.05 6.22
N LEU A 268 -14.13 13.06 7.09
CA LEU A 268 -15.24 12.13 6.90
C LEU A 268 -16.56 12.90 6.79
N PHE A 269 -17.30 12.65 5.72
CA PHE A 269 -18.54 13.34 5.36
C PHE A 269 -18.40 14.87 5.21
N GLY A 270 -17.20 15.35 4.84
CA GLY A 270 -16.97 16.74 4.44
C GLY A 270 -17.87 17.17 3.28
N HIS A 271 -18.06 18.48 3.14
CA HIS A 271 -18.85 19.07 2.08
C HIS A 271 -18.09 20.25 1.48
N THR A 272 -18.01 20.28 0.16
CA THR A 272 -17.29 21.29 -0.61
C THR A 272 -18.21 21.92 -1.67
N THR A 273 -17.67 22.82 -2.47
CA THR A 273 -18.38 23.37 -3.64
C THR A 273 -18.39 22.41 -4.84
N ASP A 274 -17.68 21.28 -4.78
CA ASP A 274 -17.62 20.27 -5.84
C ASP A 274 -18.46 19.02 -5.47
N PRO A 275 -19.65 18.85 -6.07
CA PRO A 275 -20.52 17.72 -5.77
C PRO A 275 -19.92 16.35 -6.13
N LEU A 276 -19.02 16.30 -7.13
CA LEU A 276 -18.39 15.05 -7.54
C LEU A 276 -17.33 14.63 -6.52
N HIS A 277 -16.53 15.60 -6.05
CA HIS A 277 -15.62 15.39 -4.92
C HIS A 277 -16.37 14.83 -3.70
N ASP A 278 -17.45 15.48 -3.29
CA ASP A 278 -18.23 15.10 -2.12
C ASP A 278 -18.82 13.69 -2.24
N ALA A 279 -19.34 13.32 -3.42
CA ALA A 279 -19.90 11.99 -3.64
C ALA A 279 -18.86 10.88 -3.41
N VAL A 280 -17.65 11.07 -3.92
CA VAL A 280 -16.52 10.14 -3.75
C VAL A 280 -16.05 10.13 -2.29
N LEU A 281 -15.93 11.30 -1.66
CA LEU A 281 -15.56 11.44 -0.25
C LEU A 281 -16.58 10.73 0.66
N TRP A 282 -17.87 10.87 0.39
CA TRP A 282 -18.93 10.20 1.16
C TRP A 282 -18.95 8.70 0.93
N GLN A 283 -18.57 8.21 -0.26
CA GLN A 283 -18.36 6.79 -0.49
C GLN A 283 -17.19 6.26 0.36
N ALA A 284 -16.03 6.92 0.34
CA ALA A 284 -14.89 6.59 1.19
C ALA A 284 -15.26 6.66 2.68
N SER A 285 -16.07 7.64 3.08
CA SER A 285 -16.52 7.83 4.46
C SER A 285 -17.42 6.68 4.94
N ARG A 286 -18.38 6.25 4.10
CA ARG A 286 -19.21 5.07 4.38
C ARG A 286 -18.36 3.81 4.51
N ILE A 287 -17.38 3.62 3.63
CA ILE A 287 -16.42 2.51 3.72
C ILE A 287 -15.68 2.54 5.06
N ALA A 288 -15.18 3.70 5.48
CA ALA A 288 -14.49 3.85 6.76
C ALA A 288 -15.40 3.49 7.95
N VAL A 289 -16.65 3.98 7.97
CA VAL A 289 -17.62 3.65 9.02
C VAL A 289 -17.90 2.15 9.09
N VAL A 290 -18.11 1.49 7.95
CA VAL A 290 -18.32 0.04 7.89
C VAL A 290 -17.11 -0.71 8.43
N LEU A 291 -15.90 -0.33 8.02
CA LEU A 291 -14.66 -0.97 8.50
C LEU A 291 -14.48 -0.80 10.02
N PHE A 292 -14.76 0.40 10.56
CA PHE A 292 -14.71 0.63 12.01
C PHE A 292 -15.77 -0.17 12.76
N ALA A 293 -17.01 -0.21 12.26
CA ALA A 293 -18.11 -0.94 12.89
C ALA A 293 -17.84 -2.45 12.92
N VAL A 294 -17.38 -3.03 11.80
CA VAL A 294 -17.00 -4.45 11.72
C VAL A 294 -15.84 -4.74 12.68
N SER A 295 -14.79 -3.91 12.67
CA SER A 295 -13.62 -4.10 13.54
C SER A 295 -14.01 -4.02 15.03
N LEU A 296 -14.82 -3.04 15.41
CA LEU A 296 -15.31 -2.88 16.79
C LEU A 296 -16.16 -4.08 17.22
N THR A 297 -17.09 -4.52 16.35
CA THR A 297 -17.95 -5.67 16.62
C THR A 297 -17.12 -6.93 16.84
N LEU A 298 -16.13 -7.20 15.97
CA LEU A 298 -15.23 -8.34 16.12
C LEU A 298 -14.44 -8.27 17.44
N VAL A 299 -13.92 -7.10 17.81
CA VAL A 299 -13.22 -6.93 19.09
C VAL A 299 -14.14 -7.20 20.28
N LEU A 300 -15.39 -6.73 20.24
CA LEU A 300 -16.36 -6.95 21.31
C LEU A 300 -16.76 -8.42 21.45
N LEU A 301 -16.98 -9.12 20.33
CA LEU A 301 -17.27 -10.55 20.33
C LEU A 301 -16.10 -11.35 20.91
N LEU A 302 -14.88 -11.09 20.45
CA LEU A 302 -13.67 -11.78 20.93
C LEU A 302 -13.34 -11.50 22.40
N ARG A 303 -13.81 -10.37 22.95
CA ARG A 303 -13.68 -10.08 24.40
C ARG A 303 -14.67 -10.88 25.23
N ARG A 304 -15.91 -11.06 24.75
CA ARG A 304 -16.95 -11.83 25.47
C ARG A 304 -16.54 -13.28 25.68
N ASP A 305 -15.97 -13.90 24.65
CA ASP A 305 -15.51 -15.30 24.70
C ASP A 305 -14.30 -15.53 25.64
N LYS A 306 -13.58 -14.47 26.04
CA LYS A 306 -12.48 -14.57 27.01
C LYS A 306 -12.93 -14.36 28.46
N THR A 307 -14.13 -13.82 28.66
CA THR A 307 -14.70 -13.53 29.98
C THR A 307 -15.77 -14.55 30.40
N ALA A 308 -16.21 -15.40 29.48
CA ALA A 308 -17.07 -16.56 29.71
C ALA A 308 -16.21 -17.81 29.91
#